data_AF-A0A1L6MXG2-F1
#
_entry.id   AF-A0A1L6MXG2-F1
#
_cell.length_a   1.000
_cell.length_b   1.000
_cell.length_c   1.000
_cell.angle_alpha   90.00
_cell.angle_beta   90.00
_cell.angle_gamma   90.00
#
_symmetry.space_group_name_H-M   'P 1'
#
loop_
_entity.id
_entity.type
_entity.pdbx_description
1 polymer ?
#
loop_
_entity_poly.entity_id
_entity_poly.type
_entity_poly.pdbx_seq_one_letter_code
_entity_poly.pdbx_strand_id
1 'polypeptide(L)'
;MQLATRRRASRRTPFPFFLRCLQQTGFGGVILFRRNLRHCKQETMELKVILHVTQTLHNNSPSDLPSLLLGIDQEGGRGTRINSLALRMPSAAQLTSTGSSPHRTTNRNSGD
;
A
#
# COMPACT_ATOMS: atom_id res chain seq x y z
N MET A 1 27.61 8.26 -30.98
CA MET A 1 26.66 7.42 -30.19
C MET A 1 26.46 8.09 -28.83
N GLN A 2 25.46 8.97 -28.70
CA GLN A 2 25.23 9.76 -27.48
C GLN A 2 24.38 8.96 -26.50
N LEU A 3 24.95 8.63 -25.33
CA LEU A 3 24.24 8.03 -24.20
C LEU A 3 23.23 9.04 -23.64
N ALA A 4 21.95 8.83 -23.95
CA ALA A 4 20.86 9.57 -23.35
C ALA A 4 20.90 9.36 -21.83
N THR A 5 21.38 10.36 -21.11
CA THR A 5 21.33 10.43 -19.65
C THR A 5 19.86 10.49 -19.26
N ARG A 6 19.29 9.33 -18.88
CA ARG A 6 17.97 9.25 -18.27
C ARG A 6 18.02 10.09 -16.99
N ARG A 7 17.61 11.36 -17.10
CA ARG A 7 17.32 12.22 -15.95
C ARG A 7 16.32 11.45 -15.10
N ARG A 8 16.80 10.92 -13.97
CA ARG A 8 15.96 10.32 -12.93
C ARG A 8 15.10 11.47 -12.44
N ALA A 9 13.88 11.57 -12.98
CA ALA A 9 12.93 12.56 -12.55
C ALA A 9 12.84 12.43 -11.02
N SER A 10 13.14 13.53 -10.33
CA SER A 10 12.87 13.70 -8.90
C SER A 10 11.34 13.66 -8.73
N ARG A 11 10.76 12.46 -8.84
CA ARG A 11 9.31 12.24 -8.86
C ARG A 11 8.77 12.18 -7.43
N ARG A 12 9.03 13.22 -6.65
CA ARG A 12 8.13 13.56 -5.55
C ARG A 12 7.03 14.38 -6.17
N THR A 13 5.96 13.74 -6.61
CA THR A 13 4.72 14.45 -6.87
C THR A 13 4.37 15.17 -5.56
N PRO A 14 4.36 16.52 -5.52
CA PRO A 14 4.06 17.23 -4.30
C PRO A 14 2.66 16.83 -3.85
N PHE A 15 2.47 16.57 -2.57
CA PHE A 15 1.15 16.23 -2.01
C PHE A 15 0.03 17.20 -2.46
N PRO A 16 0.28 18.52 -2.61
CA PRO A 16 -0.69 19.46 -3.19
C PRO A 16 -1.12 19.16 -4.65
N PHE A 17 -0.24 18.60 -5.48
CA PHE A 17 -0.61 18.21 -6.85
C PHE A 17 -1.57 17.02 -6.82
N PHE A 18 -1.36 16.07 -5.92
CA PHE A 18 -2.23 14.91 -5.79
C PHE A 18 -3.65 15.30 -5.37
N LEU A 19 -3.77 16.20 -4.40
CA LEU A 19 -5.08 16.70 -3.95
C LEU A 19 -5.83 17.42 -5.07
N ARG A 20 -5.14 18.23 -5.88
CA ARG A 20 -5.76 18.86 -7.05
C ARG A 20 -6.26 17.83 -8.05
N CYS A 21 -5.47 16.80 -8.33
CA CYS A 21 -5.94 15.74 -9.22
C CYS A 21 -7.15 15.02 -8.64
N LEU A 22 -7.13 14.66 -7.36
CA LEU A 22 -8.27 14.02 -6.68
C LEU A 22 -9.57 14.84 -6.85
N GLN A 23 -9.50 16.16 -6.67
CA GLN A 23 -10.64 17.06 -6.82
C GLN A 23 -11.12 17.21 -8.27
N GLN A 24 -10.21 17.13 -9.25
CA GLN A 24 -10.52 17.38 -10.65
C GLN A 24 -11.00 16.13 -11.40
N THR A 25 -10.50 14.96 -11.03
CA THR A 25 -10.74 13.73 -11.80
C THR A 25 -11.60 12.71 -11.07
N GLY A 26 -11.77 12.84 -9.74
CA GLY A 26 -12.62 11.94 -8.97
C GLY A 26 -12.15 10.48 -8.95
N PHE A 27 -10.84 10.22 -8.87
CA PHE A 27 -10.36 8.84 -8.82
C PHE A 27 -10.94 8.09 -7.60
N GLY A 28 -11.41 6.86 -7.80
CA GLY A 28 -12.03 6.05 -6.75
C GLY A 28 -11.07 5.42 -5.74
N GLY A 29 -9.74 5.53 -5.92
CA GLY A 29 -8.81 4.97 -4.95
C GLY A 29 -7.33 5.35 -5.10
N VAL A 30 -6.58 5.11 -4.02
CA VAL A 30 -5.17 5.45 -3.85
C VAL A 30 -4.43 4.30 -3.19
N ILE A 31 -3.23 3.97 -3.68
CA ILE A 31 -2.34 2.98 -3.05
C ILE A 31 -1.13 3.71 -2.45
N LEU A 32 -0.90 3.54 -1.15
CA LEU A 32 0.25 4.09 -0.44
C LEU A 32 1.44 3.14 -0.50
N PHE A 33 2.62 3.67 -0.81
CA PHE A 33 3.89 2.95 -0.76
C PHE A 33 4.76 3.48 0.37
N ARG A 34 5.80 2.72 0.74
CA ARG A 34 6.76 3.11 1.79
C ARG A 34 7.39 4.49 1.54
N ARG A 35 7.61 4.86 0.27
CA ARG A 35 8.14 6.20 -0.09
C ARG A 35 7.22 7.35 0.32
N ASN A 36 5.92 7.11 0.45
CA ASN A 36 4.93 8.07 0.92
C ASN A 36 5.01 8.25 2.46
N LEU A 37 5.63 7.31 3.17
CA LEU A 37 5.71 7.27 4.65
C LEU A 37 7.10 7.62 5.19
N ARG A 38 8.10 7.87 4.33
CA ARG A 38 9.53 8.02 4.67
C ARG A 38 9.87 9.14 5.66
N HIS A 39 8.95 10.06 5.94
CA HIS A 39 9.17 11.14 6.89
C HIS A 39 8.88 10.74 8.34
N CYS A 40 8.31 9.55 8.57
CA CYS A 40 8.09 8.99 9.90
C CYS A 40 9.27 8.10 10.29
N LYS A 41 10.13 8.58 11.19
CA LYS A 41 11.23 7.78 11.74
C LYS A 41 10.81 6.89 12.93
N GLN A 42 9.59 7.06 13.45
CA GLN A 42 9.05 6.31 14.60
C GLN A 42 7.80 5.52 14.19
N GLU A 43 7.66 4.29 14.67
CA GLU A 43 6.55 3.39 14.32
C GLU A 43 5.17 3.98 14.66
N THR A 44 5.02 4.58 15.85
CA THR A 44 3.79 5.29 16.25
C THR A 44 3.48 6.48 15.33
N MET A 45 4.51 7.07 14.71
CA MET A 45 4.35 8.15 13.74
C MET A 45 3.94 7.63 12.37
N GLU A 46 4.28 6.39 11.98
CA GLU A 46 3.85 5.80 10.71
C GLU A 46 2.32 5.64 10.66
N LEU A 47 1.71 5.05 11.70
CA LEU A 47 0.25 4.89 11.78
C LEU A 47 -0.47 6.25 11.84
N LYS A 48 0.05 7.19 12.62
CA LYS A 48 -0.50 8.55 12.68
C LYS A 48 -0.44 9.26 11.33
N VAL A 49 0.63 9.08 10.56
CA VAL A 49 0.74 9.64 9.22
C VAL A 49 -0.18 8.95 8.23
N ILE A 50 -0.36 7.64 8.32
CA ILE A 50 -1.38 6.94 7.52
C ILE A 50 -2.75 7.53 7.82
N LEU A 51 -3.16 7.60 9.09
CA LEU A 51 -4.44 8.19 9.51
C LEU A 51 -4.59 9.63 9.02
N HIS A 52 -3.56 10.45 9.18
CA HIS A 52 -3.57 11.84 8.72
C HIS A 52 -3.71 11.96 7.20
N VAL A 53 -2.99 11.13 6.44
CA VAL A 53 -3.09 11.09 4.97
C VAL A 53 -4.49 10.63 4.57
N THR A 54 -5.01 9.55 5.16
CA THR A 54 -6.37 9.05 4.91
C THR A 54 -7.40 10.14 5.13
N GLN A 55 -7.37 10.79 6.30
CA GLN A 55 -8.32 11.84 6.65
C GLN A 55 -8.20 13.03 5.69
N THR A 56 -6.98 13.42 5.35
CA THR A 56 -6.76 14.54 4.42
C THR A 56 -7.31 14.22 3.03
N LEU A 57 -7.11 12.99 2.55
CA LEU A 57 -7.63 12.55 1.25
C LEU A 57 -9.16 12.49 1.26
N HIS A 58 -9.78 11.93 2.31
CA HIS A 58 -11.25 11.91 2.42
C HIS A 58 -11.84 13.31 2.52
N ASN A 59 -11.25 14.21 3.30
CA ASN A 59 -11.71 15.60 3.42
C ASN A 59 -11.60 16.41 2.12
N ASN A 60 -10.76 15.97 1.18
CA ASN A 60 -10.57 16.64 -0.12
C ASN A 60 -11.22 15.86 -1.27
N SER A 61 -11.87 14.73 -0.99
CA SER A 61 -12.64 14.00 -1.99
C SER A 61 -13.96 14.76 -2.26
N PRO A 62 -14.40 14.87 -3.52
CA PRO A 62 -15.73 15.38 -3.83
C PRO A 62 -16.81 14.62 -3.06
N SER A 63 -17.78 15.33 -2.48
CA SER A 63 -18.81 14.78 -1.59
C SER A 63 -19.85 13.91 -2.31
N ASP A 64 -19.95 14.05 -3.63
CA ASP A 64 -20.82 13.32 -4.53
C ASP A 64 -20.23 11.97 -4.99
N LEU A 65 -18.96 11.71 -4.68
CA LEU A 65 -18.29 10.45 -4.99
C LEU A 65 -18.30 9.50 -3.78
N PRO A 66 -18.33 8.18 -4.02
CA PRO A 66 -18.15 7.20 -2.96
C PRO A 66 -16.79 7.40 -2.26
N SER A 67 -16.74 7.10 -0.97
CA SER A 67 -15.53 7.25 -0.15
C SER A 67 -14.30 6.66 -0.83
N LEU A 68 -13.24 7.47 -0.92
CA LEU A 68 -11.99 7.09 -1.54
C LEU A 68 -11.45 5.77 -0.95
N LEU A 69 -11.20 4.78 -1.81
CA LEU A 69 -10.56 3.54 -1.40
C LEU A 69 -9.08 3.78 -1.16
N LEU A 70 -8.60 3.49 0.05
CA LEU A 70 -7.19 3.61 0.39
C LEU A 70 -6.58 2.22 0.61
N GLY A 71 -5.64 1.85 -0.25
CA GLY A 71 -4.89 0.61 -0.15
C GLY A 71 -3.48 0.83 0.41
N ILE A 72 -3.00 -0.14 1.19
CA ILE A 72 -1.59 -0.27 1.54
C ILE A 72 -1.16 -1.68 1.15
N ASP A 73 -0.14 -1.76 0.30
CA ASP A 73 0.44 -3.02 -0.13
C ASP A 73 1.24 -3.66 1.03
N GLN A 74 0.67 -4.60 1.79
CA GLN A 74 1.27 -5.19 2.99
C GLN A 74 1.44 -6.72 2.85
N GLU A 75 2.36 -7.14 1.98
CA GLU A 75 2.62 -8.58 1.67
C GLU A 75 3.46 -9.34 2.73
N GLY A 76 3.94 -8.67 3.78
CA GLY A 76 4.92 -9.25 4.72
C GLY A 76 6.36 -9.26 4.19
N GLY A 77 7.33 -9.63 5.03
CA GLY A 77 8.76 -9.65 4.66
C GLY A 77 9.27 -8.33 4.04
N ARG A 78 9.82 -8.39 2.81
CA ARG A 78 10.31 -7.21 2.05
C ARG A 78 9.17 -6.34 1.48
N GLY A 79 7.96 -6.89 1.38
CA GLY A 79 6.75 -6.19 0.93
C GLY A 79 6.16 -5.27 1.99
N THR A 80 6.48 -5.49 3.27
CA THR A 80 6.01 -4.69 4.41
C THR A 80 6.25 -3.18 4.23
N ARG A 81 5.19 -2.38 4.33
CA ARG A 81 5.24 -0.91 4.20
C ARG A 81 5.10 -0.20 5.53
N ILE A 82 4.34 -0.79 6.46
CA ILE A 82 4.24 -0.36 7.85
C ILE A 82 5.21 -1.19 8.67
N ASN A 83 6.23 -0.56 9.25
CA ASN A 83 7.34 -1.28 9.89
C ASN A 83 7.10 -1.58 11.37
N SER A 84 5.91 -1.25 11.90
CA SER A 84 5.52 -1.59 13.27
C SER A 84 5.69 -3.08 13.54
N LEU A 85 6.36 -3.42 14.64
CA LEU A 85 6.54 -4.82 15.08
C LEU A 85 5.21 -5.57 15.21
N ALA A 86 4.15 -4.88 15.62
CA ALA A 86 2.81 -5.45 15.78
C ALA A 86 2.15 -5.89 14.47
N LEU A 87 2.65 -5.43 13.31
CA LEU A 87 2.09 -5.68 11.98
C LEU A 87 3.04 -6.47 11.07
N ARG A 88 4.14 -7.00 11.63
CA ARG A 88 5.07 -7.83 10.86
C ARG A 88 4.47 -9.21 10.65
N MET A 89 4.21 -9.52 9.39
CA MET A 89 3.80 -10.85 8.95
C MET A 89 4.96 -11.56 8.25
N PRO A 90 5.05 -12.90 8.35
CA PRO A 90 5.95 -13.67 7.51
C PRO A 90 5.63 -13.44 6.04
N SER A 91 6.65 -13.50 5.19
CA SER A 91 6.44 -13.47 3.74
C SER A 91 5.73 -14.73 3.25
N ALA A 92 5.09 -14.66 2.09
CA ALA A 92 4.46 -15.82 1.44
C ALA A 92 5.43 -17.02 1.28
N ALA A 93 6.71 -16.75 0.97
CA ALA A 93 7.73 -17.79 0.86
C ALA A 93 7.98 -18.50 2.22
N GLN A 94 8.00 -17.74 3.31
CA GLN A 94 8.13 -18.32 4.66
C GLN A 94 6.91 -19.15 5.03
N LEU A 95 5.71 -18.67 4.72
CA LEU A 95 4.46 -19.41 4.95
C LEU A 95 4.40 -20.73 4.17
N THR A 96 4.97 -20.77 2.96
CA THR A 96 5.04 -21.99 2.16
C THR A 96 6.04 -23.00 2.75
N SER A 97 7.16 -22.51 3.29
CA SER A 97 8.20 -23.36 3.89
C SER A 97 7.78 -24.06 5.18
N THR A 98 6.78 -23.55 5.90
CA THR A 98 6.29 -24.16 7.15
C THR A 98 5.31 -25.31 6.93
N GLY A 99 5.01 -25.67 5.67
CA GLY A 99 4.13 -26.81 5.34
C GLY A 99 2.66 -26.60 5.70
N SER A 100 2.29 -25.43 6.22
CA SER A 100 0.91 -25.05 6.55
C SER A 100 0.16 -24.66 5.28
N SER A 101 -0.11 -25.63 4.40
CA SER A 101 -1.05 -25.40 3.31
C SER A 101 -2.44 -25.18 3.90
N PRO A 102 -3.12 -24.05 3.61
CA PRO A 102 -4.51 -23.88 4.02
C PRO A 102 -5.32 -24.96 3.28
N HIS A 103 -5.81 -25.94 4.04
CA HIS A 103 -6.67 -27.05 3.62
C HIS A 103 -6.72 -27.33 2.12
N ARG A 104 -5.81 -28.18 1.63
CA ARG A 104 -6.13 -29.03 0.48
C ARG A 104 -7.04 -30.14 0.99
N THR A 105 -8.33 -29.86 1.19
CA THR A 105 -9.35 -30.91 1.37
C THR A 105 -9.46 -31.66 0.06
N THR A 106 -8.62 -32.68 -0.12
CA THR A 106 -8.79 -33.67 -1.18
C THR A 106 -9.96 -34.58 -0.80
N ASN A 107 -11.20 -34.09 -0.98
CA ASN A 107 -12.33 -35.00 -1.13
C ASN A 107 -12.20 -35.69 -2.49
N ARG A 108 -11.34 -36.71 -2.56
CA ARG A 108 -11.48 -37.75 -3.57
C ARG A 108 -12.41 -38.79 -2.98
N ASN A 109 -13.70 -38.64 -3.22
CA ASN A 109 -14.60 -39.78 -3.19
C ASN A 109 -14.17 -40.71 -4.34
N SER A 110 -13.34 -41.70 -4.03
CA SER A 110 -13.26 -42.92 -4.84
C SER A 110 -14.54 -43.70 -4.57
N GLY A 111 -15.56 -43.44 -5.38
CA GLY A 111 -16.67 -44.37 -5.53
C GLY A 111 -16.19 -45.50 -6.43
N ASP A 112 -15.92 -46.65 -5.82
CA ASP A 112 -16.06 -47.97 -6.41
C ASP A 112 -17.17 -48.69 -5.64
#